data_AF-A0AAW4GC40-F1
#
_entry.id   AF-A0AAW4GC40-F1
#
_cell.length_a   1.000
_cell.length_b   1.000
_cell.length_c   1.000
_cell.angle_alpha   90.00
_cell.angle_beta   90.00
_cell.angle_gamma   90.00
#
_symmetry.space_group_name_H-M   'P 1'
#
loop_
_entity.id
_entity.type
_entity.pdbx_description
1 polymer ?
#
loop_
_entity_poly.entity_id
_entity_poly.type
_entity_poly.pdbx_seq_one_letter_code
_entity_poly.pdbx_strand_id
1 'polypeptide(L)'
;MPVPQERSTRRESDDYSDVVALIQQMQALDENSPQRSVLRDRIITRCLPLAEHIARRFGGRGEAHEDLLQVSRLGLVNAVDRFDIERGSDFVSFAVPTIMGEARRYFRDAGWSVRVPRRMKELNSMISQAVGSLSQKLGRAPTASEIAAELGIDVKEASQA
;
A
#
# COMPACT_ATOMS: atom_id res chain seq x y z
N MET A 1 -27.85 -27.52 -13.42
CA MET A 1 -26.94 -26.53 -14.06
C MET A 1 -26.84 -25.33 -13.14
N PRO A 2 -25.75 -25.16 -12.39
CA PRO A 2 -25.55 -23.95 -11.60
C PRO A 2 -25.13 -22.81 -12.53
N VAL A 3 -25.77 -21.66 -12.34
CA VAL A 3 -25.44 -20.38 -12.96
C VAL A 3 -23.99 -19.98 -12.66
N PRO A 4 -23.19 -19.55 -13.67
CA PRO A 4 -21.92 -18.89 -13.42
C PRO A 4 -22.18 -17.55 -12.74
N GLN A 5 -21.77 -17.44 -11.48
CA GLN A 5 -21.80 -16.17 -10.74
C GLN A 5 -20.75 -15.23 -11.34
N GLU A 6 -21.23 -14.10 -11.86
CA GLU A 6 -20.42 -12.97 -12.32
C GLU A 6 -19.38 -12.58 -11.26
N ARG A 7 -18.10 -12.81 -11.58
CA ARG A 7 -16.98 -12.23 -10.82
C ARG A 7 -16.82 -10.75 -11.19
N SER A 8 -17.82 -9.94 -10.89
CA SER A 8 -17.83 -8.49 -11.17
C SER A 8 -17.46 -7.64 -9.95
N THR A 9 -16.39 -7.96 -9.21
CA THR A 9 -16.08 -7.24 -7.95
C THR A 9 -14.63 -6.80 -7.75
N ARG A 10 -13.78 -6.74 -8.78
CA ARG A 10 -12.34 -6.47 -8.52
C ARG A 10 -11.57 -5.54 -9.47
N ARG A 11 -12.21 -4.88 -10.43
CA ARG A 11 -11.49 -4.05 -11.43
C ARG A 11 -11.92 -2.59 -11.53
N GLU A 12 -12.97 -2.15 -10.85
CA GLU A 12 -13.49 -0.77 -11.02
C GLU A 12 -13.11 0.19 -9.89
N SER A 13 -12.52 -0.28 -8.79
CA SER A 13 -12.07 0.58 -7.70
C SER A 13 -10.66 1.15 -7.96
N ASP A 14 -10.60 2.46 -8.17
CA ASP A 14 -9.50 3.37 -7.77
C ASP A 14 -8.24 3.45 -8.64
N ASP A 15 -8.38 3.97 -9.86
CA ASP A 15 -7.23 4.52 -10.61
C ASP A 15 -6.74 5.87 -10.04
N TYR A 16 -7.47 6.48 -9.09
CA TYR A 16 -7.22 7.82 -8.53
C TYR A 16 -6.92 8.89 -9.59
N SER A 17 -7.28 8.67 -10.86
CA SER A 17 -7.02 9.59 -11.96
C SER A 17 -7.83 10.88 -11.83
N ASP A 18 -8.96 10.83 -11.13
CA ASP A 18 -9.76 11.99 -10.73
C ASP A 18 -9.03 12.89 -9.72
N VAL A 19 -8.12 12.32 -8.92
CA VAL A 19 -7.40 13.04 -7.86
C VAL A 19 -6.46 14.09 -8.44
N VAL A 20 -5.81 13.81 -9.58
CA VAL A 20 -4.91 14.78 -10.22
C VAL A 20 -5.68 16.04 -10.62
N ALA A 21 -6.87 15.88 -11.20
CA ALA A 21 -7.73 17.02 -11.57
C ALA A 21 -8.19 17.81 -10.33
N LEU A 22 -8.53 17.13 -9.23
CA LEU A 22 -8.91 17.79 -7.98
C LEU A 22 -7.73 18.56 -7.36
N ILE A 23 -6.51 17.98 -7.38
CA ILE A 23 -5.31 18.67 -6.89
C ILE A 23 -5.01 19.90 -7.75
N GLN A 24 -5.17 19.82 -9.07
CA GLN A 24 -5.00 20.96 -9.97
C GLN A 24 -5.97 22.10 -9.63
N GLN A 25 -7.25 21.78 -9.40
CA GLN A 25 -8.25 22.75 -8.97
C GLN A 25 -7.88 23.37 -7.61
N MET A 26 -7.43 22.56 -6.66
CA MET A 26 -7.00 23.03 -5.34
C MET A 26 -5.79 23.97 -5.43
N GLN A 27 -4.80 23.66 -6.27
CA GLN A 27 -3.59 24.46 -6.45
C GLN A 27 -3.86 25.81 -7.15
N ALA A 28 -4.91 25.89 -7.96
CA ALA A 28 -5.34 27.13 -8.62
C ALA A 28 -6.06 28.11 -7.68
N LEU A 29 -6.44 27.68 -6.47
CA LEU A 29 -7.06 28.53 -5.46
C LEU A 29 -6.01 29.17 -4.56
N ASP A 30 -6.33 30.35 -4.03
CA ASP A 30 -5.54 31.01 -2.99
C ASP A 30 -5.31 30.10 -1.78
N GLU A 31 -4.12 30.17 -1.19
CA GLU A 31 -3.73 29.31 -0.07
C GLU A 31 -4.66 29.43 1.15
N ASN A 32 -5.24 30.62 1.37
CA ASN A 32 -6.14 30.90 2.49
C ASN A 32 -7.62 30.77 2.13
N SER A 33 -7.94 30.30 0.92
CA SER A 33 -9.33 30.12 0.49
C SER A 33 -10.01 28.97 1.26
N PRO A 34 -11.20 29.18 1.86
CA PRO A 34 -11.98 28.10 2.46
C PRO A 34 -12.27 26.96 1.48
N GLN A 35 -12.47 27.29 0.20
CA GLN A 35 -12.71 26.32 -0.87
C GLN A 35 -11.50 25.39 -1.10
N ARG A 36 -10.27 25.90 -0.90
CA ARG A 36 -9.05 25.09 -0.96
C ARG A 36 -9.05 24.02 0.13
N SER A 37 -9.40 24.40 1.36
CA SER A 37 -9.54 23.46 2.49
C SER A 37 -10.58 22.37 2.21
N VAL A 38 -11.74 22.75 1.67
CA VAL A 38 -12.80 21.78 1.33
C VAL A 38 -12.35 20.80 0.24
N LEU A 39 -11.65 21.28 -0.80
CA LEU A 39 -11.11 20.41 -1.85
C LEU A 39 -10.04 19.47 -1.30
N ARG A 40 -9.15 19.98 -0.45
CA ARG A 40 -8.12 19.20 0.23
C ARG A 40 -8.72 18.04 1.02
N ASP A 41 -9.72 18.32 1.85
CA ASP A 41 -10.40 17.30 2.65
C ASP A 41 -11.11 16.26 1.78
N ARG A 42 -11.71 16.69 0.66
CA ARG A 42 -12.32 15.79 -0.32
C ARG A 42 -11.28 14.86 -0.97
N ILE A 43 -10.12 15.38 -1.35
CA ILE A 43 -9.01 14.60 -1.92
C ILE A 43 -8.50 13.59 -0.89
N ILE A 44 -8.26 14.02 0.35
CA ILE A 44 -7.80 13.13 1.43
C ILE A 44 -8.83 12.01 1.66
N THR A 45 -10.11 12.36 1.78
CA THR A 45 -11.20 11.40 2.00
C THR A 45 -11.28 10.39 0.86
N ARG A 46 -11.17 10.86 -0.39
CA ARG A 46 -11.16 10.02 -1.59
C ARG A 46 -10.05 8.98 -1.56
N CYS A 47 -8.89 9.35 -1.00
CA CYS A 47 -7.68 8.53 -0.94
C CYS A 47 -7.50 7.74 0.36
N LEU A 48 -8.42 7.84 1.34
CA LEU A 48 -8.34 7.05 2.58
C LEU A 48 -8.21 5.53 2.34
N PRO A 49 -8.92 4.91 1.37
CA PRO A 49 -8.77 3.48 1.08
C PRO A 49 -7.34 3.09 0.67
N LEU A 50 -6.60 3.98 0.01
CA LEU A 50 -5.18 3.78 -0.33
C LEU A 50 -4.33 3.68 0.94
N ALA A 51 -4.51 4.61 1.88
CA ALA A 51 -3.80 4.60 3.16
C ALA A 51 -4.16 3.35 3.98
N GLU A 52 -5.43 2.95 4.01
CA GLU A 52 -5.90 1.73 4.68
C GLU A 52 -5.33 0.46 4.06
N HIS A 53 -5.22 0.41 2.73
CA HIS A 53 -4.57 -0.69 2.04
C HIS A 53 -3.08 -0.78 2.41
N ILE A 54 -2.39 0.36 2.46
CA ILE A 54 -0.97 0.41 2.85
C ILE A 54 -0.80 -0.01 4.32
N ALA A 55 -1.58 0.52 5.25
CA ALA A 55 -1.52 0.18 6.68
C ALA A 55 -1.68 -1.33 6.92
N ARG A 56 -2.62 -1.98 6.23
CA ARG A 56 -2.83 -3.44 6.31
C ARG A 56 -1.59 -4.24 5.94
N ARG A 57 -0.79 -3.80 4.97
CA ARG A 57 0.48 -4.46 4.57
C ARG A 57 1.55 -4.43 5.66
N PHE A 58 1.45 -3.52 6.63
CA PHE A 58 2.36 -3.43 7.77
C PHE A 58 1.84 -4.15 9.02
N GLY A 59 0.65 -4.76 8.97
CA GLY A 59 0.08 -5.50 10.11
C GLY A 59 0.93 -6.70 10.54
N GLY A 60 0.74 -7.13 11.80
CA GLY A 60 1.44 -8.30 12.36
C GLY A 60 2.92 -8.08 12.68
N ARG A 61 3.37 -6.83 12.74
CA ARG A 61 4.79 -6.46 12.96
C ARG A 61 5.10 -5.91 14.36
N GLY A 62 4.23 -6.18 15.32
CA GLY A 62 4.42 -5.78 16.72
C GLY A 62 3.77 -4.43 17.12
N GLU A 63 3.21 -3.70 16.16
CA GLU A 63 2.48 -2.45 16.39
C GLU A 63 0.96 -2.65 16.24
N ALA A 64 0.17 -1.85 16.93
CA ALA A 64 -1.27 -1.88 16.83
C ALA A 64 -1.71 -1.42 15.42
N HIS A 65 -2.71 -2.10 14.86
CA HIS A 65 -3.21 -1.76 13.52
C HIS A 65 -3.74 -0.33 13.44
N GLU A 66 -4.35 0.17 14.52
CA GLU A 66 -4.88 1.53 14.60
C GLU A 66 -3.75 2.58 14.49
N ASP A 67 -2.60 2.33 15.10
CA ASP A 67 -1.45 3.23 15.01
C ASP A 67 -0.88 3.26 13.58
N LEU A 68 -0.73 2.08 12.96
CA LEU A 68 -0.31 1.97 11.56
C LEU A 68 -1.28 2.69 10.61
N LEU A 69 -2.57 2.61 10.90
CA LEU A 69 -3.61 3.29 10.14
C LEU A 69 -3.49 4.81 10.29
N GLN A 70 -3.31 5.32 11.51
CA GLN A 70 -3.12 6.76 11.75
C GLN A 70 -1.87 7.29 11.04
N VAL A 71 -0.74 6.59 11.16
CA VAL A 71 0.51 6.99 10.50
C VAL A 71 0.36 6.96 8.98
N SER A 72 -0.33 5.96 8.43
CA SER A 72 -0.57 5.89 6.99
C SER A 72 -1.48 7.02 6.52
N ARG A 73 -2.49 7.39 7.30
CA ARG A 73 -3.35 8.56 7.03
C ARG A 73 -2.56 9.86 7.09
N LEU A 74 -1.67 10.02 8.07
CA LEU A 74 -0.76 11.18 8.12
C LEU A 74 0.14 11.26 6.88
N GLY A 75 0.70 10.14 6.44
CA GLY A 75 1.48 10.08 5.22
C GLY A 75 0.68 10.41 3.96
N LEU A 76 -0.61 10.08 3.93
CA LEU A 76 -1.48 10.45 2.83
C LEU A 76 -1.72 11.96 2.82
N VAL A 77 -2.01 12.55 3.98
CA VAL A 77 -2.15 14.01 4.13
C VAL A 77 -0.90 14.72 3.62
N ASN A 78 0.28 14.28 4.04
CA ASN A 78 1.56 14.83 3.58
C ASN A 78 1.75 14.64 2.06
N ALA A 79 1.30 13.52 1.50
CA ALA A 79 1.39 13.28 0.06
C ALA A 79 0.49 14.24 -0.73
N VAL A 80 -0.74 14.48 -0.27
CA VAL A 80 -1.67 15.45 -0.89
C VAL A 80 -1.09 16.87 -0.84
N ASP A 81 -0.51 17.25 0.31
CA ASP A 81 0.03 18.61 0.48
C ASP A 81 1.29 18.88 -0.34
N ARG A 82 2.10 17.84 -0.62
CA ARG A 82 3.41 17.97 -1.28
C ARG A 82 3.42 17.57 -2.74
N PHE A 83 2.35 16.97 -3.23
CA PHE A 83 2.30 16.53 -4.63
C PHE A 83 2.34 17.74 -5.56
N ASP A 84 3.18 17.63 -6.58
CA ASP A 84 3.44 18.67 -7.56
C ASP A 84 3.22 18.08 -8.95
N ILE A 85 2.18 18.57 -9.63
CA ILE A 85 1.74 18.07 -10.93
C ILE A 85 2.80 18.36 -12.01
N GLU A 86 3.55 19.45 -11.86
CA GLU A 86 4.55 19.88 -12.86
C GLU A 86 5.74 18.93 -12.94
N ARG A 87 5.95 18.09 -11.93
CA ARG A 87 7.01 17.07 -11.90
C ARG A 87 6.69 15.84 -12.75
N GLY A 88 5.51 15.76 -13.35
CA GLY A 88 5.16 14.76 -14.35
C GLY A 88 4.95 13.34 -13.82
N SER A 89 4.86 13.14 -12.50
CA SER A 89 4.57 11.85 -11.88
C SER A 89 3.08 11.67 -11.61
N ASP A 90 2.58 10.45 -11.78
CA ASP A 90 1.25 10.08 -11.31
C ASP A 90 1.13 10.21 -9.77
N PHE A 91 -0.05 10.60 -9.28
CA PHE A 91 -0.29 10.83 -7.85
C PHE A 91 -0.06 9.57 -7.02
N VAL A 92 -0.56 8.40 -7.46
CA VAL A 92 -0.39 7.14 -6.72
C VAL A 92 1.09 6.76 -6.65
N SER A 93 1.80 6.95 -7.76
CA SER A 93 3.24 6.71 -7.88
C SER A 93 4.06 7.58 -6.92
N PHE A 94 3.57 8.77 -6.54
CA PHE A 94 4.17 9.64 -5.53
C PHE A 94 3.67 9.34 -4.09
N ALA A 95 2.38 9.09 -3.92
CA ALA A 95 1.74 8.95 -2.62
C ALA A 95 2.12 7.63 -1.93
N VAL A 96 2.17 6.53 -2.67
CA VAL A 96 2.53 5.21 -2.12
C VAL A 96 3.90 5.21 -1.43
N PRO A 97 5.01 5.64 -2.07
CA PRO A 97 6.31 5.68 -1.39
C PRO A 97 6.34 6.67 -0.22
N THR A 98 5.59 7.78 -0.30
CA THR A 98 5.47 8.76 0.78
C THR A 98 4.80 8.16 2.03
N ILE A 99 3.64 7.51 1.85
CA ILE A 99 2.90 6.85 2.93
C ILE A 99 3.72 5.71 3.55
N MET A 100 4.36 4.89 2.70
CA MET A 100 5.25 3.82 3.18
C MET A 100 6.46 4.38 3.94
N GLY A 101 6.97 5.55 3.53
CA GLY A 101 8.04 6.27 4.21
C GLY A 101 7.65 6.68 5.63
N GLU A 102 6.47 7.26 5.82
CA GLU A 102 5.95 7.61 7.15
C GLU A 102 5.75 6.36 8.03
N ALA A 103 5.17 5.29 7.48
CA ALA A 103 5.02 4.03 8.20
C ALA A 103 6.38 3.49 8.67
N ARG A 104 7.38 3.45 7.78
CA ARG A 104 8.76 3.01 8.12
C ARG A 104 9.43 3.92 9.15
N ARG A 105 9.23 5.23 9.03
CA ARG A 105 9.75 6.20 9.97
C ARG A 105 9.11 6.02 11.35
N TYR A 106 7.81 5.78 11.42
CA TYR A 106 7.16 5.46 12.69
C TYR A 106 7.80 4.25 13.37
N PHE A 107 8.06 3.16 12.65
CA PHE A 107 8.80 2.02 13.21
C PHE A 107 10.22 2.36 13.68
N ARG A 108 10.90 3.30 13.03
CA ARG A 108 12.24 3.76 13.41
C ARG A 108 12.20 4.63 14.66
N ASP A 109 11.29 5.61 14.67
CA ASP A 109 11.18 6.65 15.70
C ASP A 109 10.54 6.08 16.98
N ALA A 110 9.68 5.05 16.86
CA ALA A 110 9.19 4.24 17.99
C ALA A 110 10.28 3.36 18.65
N GLY A 111 11.54 3.47 18.21
CA GLY A 111 12.68 2.93 18.93
C GLY A 111 12.68 1.41 18.99
N TRP A 112 12.68 0.74 17.85
CA TRP A 112 13.26 -0.61 17.67
C TRP A 112 13.00 -1.65 18.79
N SER A 113 11.82 -1.70 19.41
CA SER A 113 11.51 -2.76 20.38
C SER A 113 11.27 -4.11 19.70
N VAL A 114 11.21 -4.19 18.36
CA VAL A 114 11.39 -5.46 17.64
C VAL A 114 12.09 -5.20 16.30
N ARG A 115 13.25 -5.84 16.06
CA ARG A 115 13.75 -6.14 14.70
C ARG A 115 12.57 -6.61 13.85
N VAL A 116 12.59 -6.47 12.51
CA VAL A 116 11.77 -7.37 11.66
C VAL A 116 11.90 -8.76 12.29
N PRO A 117 10.82 -9.36 12.86
CA PRO A 117 10.96 -10.56 13.66
C PRO A 117 11.75 -11.54 12.82
N ARG A 118 12.78 -12.16 13.40
CA ARG A 118 13.73 -12.99 12.64
C ARG A 118 12.99 -13.94 11.69
N ARG A 119 11.87 -14.47 12.15
CA ARG A 119 10.88 -15.25 11.38
C ARG A 119 10.40 -14.61 10.07
N MET A 120 10.08 -13.32 10.03
CA MET A 120 9.61 -12.62 8.82
C MET A 120 10.74 -12.36 7.82
N LYS A 121 11.95 -12.07 8.32
CA LYS A 121 13.14 -11.98 7.45
C LYS A 121 13.53 -13.35 6.89
N GLU A 122 13.48 -14.38 7.73
CA GLU A 122 13.66 -15.79 7.33
C GLU A 122 12.59 -16.20 6.32
N LEU A 123 11.31 -15.85 6.55
CA LEU A 123 10.21 -16.16 5.65
C LEU A 123 10.41 -15.52 4.27
N ASN A 124 10.74 -14.22 4.19
CA ASN A 124 11.04 -13.57 2.91
C ASN A 124 12.25 -14.18 2.19
N SER A 125 13.27 -14.58 2.94
CA SER A 125 14.44 -15.27 2.40
C SER A 125 14.06 -16.67 1.87
N MET A 126 13.23 -17.41 2.61
CA MET A 126 12.72 -18.73 2.21
C MET A 126 11.82 -18.64 0.99
N ILE A 127 10.93 -17.65 0.91
CA ILE A 127 10.09 -17.37 -0.26
C ILE A 127 10.96 -17.07 -1.48
N SER A 128 11.97 -16.21 -1.34
CA SER A 128 12.89 -15.88 -2.45
C SER A 128 13.64 -17.12 -2.97
N GLN A 129 14.11 -17.98 -2.06
CA GLN A 129 14.76 -19.24 -2.43
C GLN A 129 13.81 -20.25 -3.08
N ALA A 130 12.58 -20.38 -2.57
CA ALA A 130 11.55 -21.25 -3.13
C ALA A 130 11.13 -20.79 -4.53
N VAL A 131 10.96 -19.48 -4.75
CA VAL A 131 10.67 -18.90 -6.06
C VAL A 131 11.76 -19.27 -7.07
N GLY A 132 13.04 -19.08 -6.72
CA GLY A 132 14.16 -19.45 -7.60
C GLY A 132 14.19 -20.94 -7.93
N SER A 133 14.07 -21.79 -6.90
CA SER A 133 14.12 -23.25 -7.03
C SER A 133 12.96 -23.80 -7.85
N LEU A 134 11.73 -23.33 -7.59
CA LEU A 134 10.54 -23.74 -8.33
C LEU A 134 10.55 -23.18 -9.76
N SER A 135 11.04 -21.95 -9.97
CA SER A 135 11.16 -21.41 -11.33
C SER A 135 12.07 -22.27 -12.21
N GLN A 136 13.17 -22.76 -11.63
CA GLN A 136 14.09 -23.65 -12.32
C GLN A 136 13.47 -25.04 -12.59
N LYS A 137 12.71 -25.59 -11.64
CA LYS A 137 12.02 -26.89 -11.79
C LYS A 137 10.86 -26.85 -12.79
N LEU A 138 10.07 -25.79 -12.76
CA LEU A 138 8.84 -25.65 -13.55
C LEU A 138 9.07 -25.04 -14.93
N GLY A 139 10.22 -24.39 -15.15
CA GLY A 139 10.50 -23.62 -16.37
C GLY A 139 9.62 -22.37 -16.52
N ARG A 140 8.95 -21.93 -15.45
CA ARG A 140 8.07 -20.76 -15.38
C ARG A 140 8.02 -20.23 -13.96
N ALA A 141 7.54 -19.00 -13.78
CA ALA A 141 7.29 -18.46 -12.44
C ALA A 141 6.28 -19.35 -11.67
N PRO A 142 6.56 -19.69 -10.40
CA PRO A 142 5.63 -20.42 -9.54
C PRO A 142 4.49 -19.52 -9.05
N THR A 143 3.35 -20.12 -8.77
CA THR A 143 2.18 -19.48 -8.18
C THR A 143 2.30 -19.40 -6.66
N ALA A 144 1.55 -18.49 -6.02
CA ALA A 144 1.54 -18.36 -4.55
C ALA A 144 1.14 -19.66 -3.84
N SER A 145 0.23 -20.45 -4.44
CA SER A 145 -0.15 -21.76 -3.90
C SER A 145 0.96 -22.81 -4.00
N GLU A 146 1.76 -22.78 -5.06
CA GLU A 146 2.92 -23.67 -5.23
C GLU A 146 4.04 -23.31 -4.25
N ILE A 147 4.30 -22.01 -4.04
CA ILE A 147 5.27 -21.52 -3.05
C ILE A 147 4.82 -21.89 -1.62
N ALA A 148 3.54 -21.70 -1.32
CA ALA A 148 2.96 -22.07 -0.02
C ALA A 148 3.08 -23.57 0.27
N ALA A 149 2.81 -24.42 -0.74
CA ALA A 149 2.95 -25.86 -0.63
C ALA A 149 4.41 -26.29 -0.41
N GLU A 150 5.38 -25.69 -1.10
CA GLU A 150 6.81 -25.98 -0.94
C GLU A 150 7.33 -25.57 0.45
N LEU A 151 6.82 -24.47 0.99
CA LEU A 151 7.28 -23.90 2.27
C LEU A 151 6.45 -24.34 3.48
N GLY A 152 5.33 -25.04 3.28
CA GLY A 152 4.41 -25.45 4.34
C GLY A 152 3.75 -24.27 5.08
N ILE A 153 3.50 -23.16 4.37
CA ILE A 153 2.91 -21.93 4.90
C ILE A 153 1.54 -21.64 4.29
N ASP A 154 0.80 -20.66 4.83
CA ASP A 154 -0.49 -20.27 4.24
C ASP A 154 -0.30 -19.53 2.91
N VAL A 155 -1.23 -19.72 1.96
CA VAL A 155 -1.20 -19.05 0.65
C VAL A 155 -1.23 -17.53 0.80
N LYS A 156 -1.91 -16.99 1.84
CA LYS A 156 -1.88 -15.56 2.15
C LYS A 156 -0.47 -15.12 2.52
N GLU A 157 0.26 -15.89 3.32
CA GLU A 157 1.64 -15.56 3.71
C GLU A 157 2.58 -15.60 2.48
N ALA A 158 2.40 -16.58 1.58
CA ALA A 158 3.16 -16.65 0.33
C ALA A 158 2.84 -15.53 -0.67
N SER A 159 1.65 -14.93 -0.60
CA SER A 159 1.21 -13.84 -1.49
C SER A 159 1.65 -12.43 -1.05
N GLN A 160 2.23 -12.30 0.14
CA GLN A 160 2.55 -11.00 0.78
C GLN A 160 4.03 -10.58 0.63
N ALA A 161 4.84 -11.38 -0.07
CA ALA A 161 6.27 -11.10 -0.34
C ALA A 161 6.47 -10.18 -1.55
#